data_AF-A0A9D3UKX7-F1
#
_entry.id   AF-A0A9D3UKX7-F1
#
_cell.length_a   1.000
_cell.length_b   1.000
_cell.length_c   1.000
_cell.angle_alpha   90.00
_cell.angle_beta   90.00
_cell.angle_gamma   90.00
#
_symmetry.space_group_name_H-M   'P 1'
#
loop_
_entity.id
_entity.type
_entity.pdbx_description
1 polymer ?
#
loop_
_entity_poly.entity_id
_entity_poly.type
_entity_poly.pdbx_seq_one_letter_code
_entity_poly.pdbx_strand_id
1 'polypeptide(L)'
;KSSDSTTVVAMDARKHNGFVCENYILNGLDNKLYDVYRSINSAKALWEDLDRKYNTEDTGLKKFIVRKFLDFKMVGSKTVIGQVEELQLILHEILVERMVLSKSFQVVAIIEKLPLS
;
A
#
# COMPACT_ATOMS: atom_id res chain seq x y z
N LYS A 1 44.76 -6.40 -7.34
CA LYS A 1 43.91 -5.46 -6.56
C LYS A 1 42.87 -4.83 -7.50
N SER A 2 41.79 -5.55 -7.79
CA SER A 2 40.61 -5.00 -8.49
C SER A 2 39.29 -5.66 -8.05
N SER A 3 39.35 -6.84 -7.41
CA SER A 3 38.19 -7.50 -6.81
C SER A 3 37.67 -6.83 -5.53
N ASP A 4 38.56 -6.19 -4.74
CA ASP A 4 38.18 -5.55 -3.46
C ASP A 4 37.44 -4.22 -3.65
N SER A 5 37.74 -3.47 -4.71
CA SER A 5 37.08 -2.18 -4.97
C SER A 5 35.63 -2.37 -5.40
N THR A 6 35.36 -3.39 -6.23
CA THR A 6 34.01 -3.68 -6.73
C THR A 6 33.09 -4.22 -5.64
N THR A 7 33.63 -5.00 -4.69
CA THR A 7 32.85 -5.53 -3.56
C THR A 7 32.48 -4.45 -2.55
N VAL A 8 33.40 -3.53 -2.23
CA VAL A 8 33.10 -2.39 -1.35
C VAL A 8 32.01 -1.49 -1.95
N VAL A 9 32.10 -1.16 -3.24
CA VAL A 9 31.08 -0.34 -3.94
C VAL A 9 29.70 -1.02 -3.93
N ALA A 10 29.64 -2.34 -4.15
CA ALA A 10 28.40 -3.09 -4.10
C ALA A 10 27.78 -3.13 -2.68
N MET A 11 28.63 -3.21 -1.64
CA MET A 11 28.18 -3.16 -0.25
C MET A 11 27.64 -1.78 0.14
N ASP A 12 28.30 -0.71 -0.29
CA ASP A 12 27.87 0.66 -0.05
C ASP A 12 26.55 0.97 -0.76
N ALA A 13 26.40 0.52 -2.01
CA ALA A 13 25.15 0.63 -2.75
C ALA A 13 24.00 -0.13 -2.07
N ARG A 14 24.26 -1.35 -1.55
CA ARG A 14 23.24 -2.14 -0.84
C ARG A 14 22.80 -1.47 0.46
N LYS A 15 23.74 -0.90 1.23
CA LYS A 15 23.44 -0.14 2.44
C LYS A 15 22.63 1.11 2.13
N HIS A 16 23.04 1.86 1.11
CA HIS A 16 22.32 3.05 0.66
C HIS A 16 20.88 2.71 0.22
N ASN A 17 20.71 1.66 -0.58
CA ASN A 17 19.39 1.22 -1.02
C ASN A 17 18.52 0.75 0.16
N GLY A 18 19.10 0.06 1.15
CA GLY A 18 18.39 -0.32 2.38
C GLY A 18 17.86 0.90 3.13
N PHE A 19 18.70 1.91 3.33
CA PHE A 19 18.31 3.17 3.97
C PHE A 19 17.22 3.92 3.18
N VAL A 20 17.32 3.97 1.85
CA VAL A 20 16.30 4.59 1.01
C VAL A 20 14.96 3.87 1.15
N CYS A 21 14.95 2.54 1.15
CA CYS A 21 13.74 1.75 1.37
C CYS A 21 13.13 1.98 2.77
N GLU A 22 13.96 2.01 3.82
CA GLU A 22 13.53 2.32 5.18
C GLU A 22 12.82 3.67 5.25
N ASN A 23 13.47 4.71 4.73
CA ASN A 23 12.89 6.06 4.71
C ASN A 23 11.59 6.13 3.93
N TYR A 24 11.50 5.42 2.80
CA TYR A 24 10.25 5.40 2.01
C TYR A 24 9.09 4.81 2.82
N ILE A 25 9.31 3.68 3.50
CA ILE A 25 8.29 3.05 4.34
C ILE A 25 7.91 3.98 5.50
N LEU A 26 8.90 4.54 6.21
CA LEU A 26 8.68 5.43 7.34
C LEU A 26 7.90 6.70 6.94
N ASN A 27 8.20 7.30 5.79
CA ASN A 27 7.50 8.48 5.29
C ASN A 27 6.04 8.20 4.90
N GLY A 28 5.65 6.93 4.74
CA GLY A 28 4.26 6.53 4.53
C GLY A 28 3.44 6.38 5.82
N LEU A 29 4.07 6.46 6.98
CA LEU A 29 3.42 6.30 8.28
C LEU A 29 2.89 7.64 8.81
N ASP A 30 1.81 7.59 9.59
CA ASP A 30 1.42 8.75 10.40
C ASP A 30 2.46 9.02 11.51
N ASN A 31 2.41 10.21 12.11
CA ASN A 31 3.40 10.63 13.12
C ASN A 31 3.51 9.65 14.29
N LYS A 32 2.39 9.07 14.75
CA LYS A 32 2.40 8.15 15.90
C LYS A 32 3.10 6.85 15.55
N LEU A 33 2.84 6.33 14.35
CA LEU A 33 3.48 5.12 13.85
C LEU A 33 4.96 5.38 13.53
N TYR A 34 5.27 6.52 12.91
CA TYR A 34 6.66 6.92 12.65
C TYR A 34 7.49 6.88 13.94
N ASP A 35 6.99 7.48 15.03
CA ASP A 35 7.71 7.52 16.31
C ASP A 35 7.97 6.14 16.91
N VAL A 36 7.06 5.18 16.70
CA VAL A 36 7.22 3.78 17.14
C VAL A 36 8.24 3.03 16.28
N TYR A 37 8.23 3.27 14.97
CA TYR A 37 8.93 2.43 13.99
C TYR A 37 10.29 2.98 13.55
N ARG A 38 10.58 4.28 13.78
CA ARG A 38 11.81 4.96 13.35
C ARG A 38 13.12 4.38 13.89
N SER A 39 13.07 3.54 14.93
CA SER A 39 14.27 2.87 15.49
C SER A 39 14.61 1.56 14.80
N ILE A 40 13.76 1.06 13.88
CA ILE A 40 14.01 -0.19 13.15
C ILE A 40 14.91 0.10 11.94
N ASN A 41 16.20 -0.25 12.07
CA ASN A 41 17.24 0.01 11.06
C ASN A 41 17.36 -1.13 10.03
N SER A 42 16.23 -1.66 9.58
CA SER A 42 16.15 -2.70 8.55
C SER A 42 14.81 -2.62 7.84
N ALA A 43 14.83 -2.29 6.54
CA ALA A 43 13.62 -2.23 5.70
C ALA A 43 12.78 -3.51 5.82
N LYS A 44 13.44 -4.67 5.88
CA LYS A 44 12.79 -5.97 6.00
C LYS A 44 12.09 -6.11 7.37
N ALA A 45 12.80 -5.83 8.46
CA ALA A 45 12.22 -5.95 9.80
C ALA A 45 11.07 -4.96 10.01
N LEU A 46 11.21 -3.76 9.46
CA LEU A 46 10.17 -2.73 9.48
C LEU A 46 8.91 -3.22 8.73
N TRP A 47 9.08 -3.78 7.53
CA TRP A 47 7.98 -4.35 6.76
C TRP A 47 7.29 -5.51 7.48
N GLU A 48 8.04 -6.44 8.06
CA GLU A 48 7.49 -7.61 8.78
C GLU A 48 6.72 -7.20 10.05
N ASP A 49 7.20 -6.20 10.79
CA ASP A 49 6.50 -5.72 11.98
C ASP A 49 5.23 -4.93 11.63
N LEU A 50 5.28 -4.13 10.55
CA LEU A 50 4.08 -3.51 9.98
C LEU A 50 3.08 -4.59 9.53
N ASP A 51 3.48 -5.57 8.71
CA ASP A 51 2.55 -6.61 8.26
C ASP A 51 1.91 -7.33 9.46
N ARG A 52 2.69 -7.72 10.49
CA ARG A 52 2.18 -8.32 11.72
C ARG A 52 1.16 -7.43 12.44
N LYS A 53 1.46 -6.14 12.64
CA LYS A 53 0.52 -5.18 13.26
C LYS A 53 -0.79 -5.09 12.47
N TYR A 54 -0.70 -5.11 11.14
CA TYR A 54 -1.84 -5.00 10.25
C TYR A 54 -2.53 -6.34 9.93
N ASN A 55 -2.09 -7.44 10.54
CA ASN A 55 -2.67 -8.78 10.37
C ASN A 55 -3.49 -9.26 11.59
N THR A 56 -3.83 -8.39 12.53
CA THR A 56 -4.76 -8.67 13.65
C THR A 56 -6.22 -8.51 13.21
N GLU A 57 -7.18 -9.13 13.91
CA GLU A 57 -8.59 -9.23 13.48
C GLU A 57 -9.25 -7.88 13.06
N ASP A 58 -9.08 -6.82 13.85
CA ASP A 58 -9.64 -5.47 13.55
C ASP A 58 -8.94 -4.79 12.35
N THR A 59 -7.64 -5.05 12.16
CA THR A 59 -6.88 -4.51 11.03
C THR A 59 -7.03 -5.36 9.75
N GLY A 60 -7.44 -6.61 9.91
CA GLY A 60 -7.77 -7.52 8.83
C GLY A 60 -8.92 -7.00 7.97
N LEU A 61 -9.87 -6.28 8.56
CA LEU A 61 -10.97 -5.65 7.84
C LEU A 61 -10.47 -4.57 6.86
N LYS A 62 -9.57 -3.68 7.30
CA LYS A 62 -8.95 -2.67 6.43
C LYS A 62 -8.19 -3.30 5.26
N LYS A 63 -7.39 -4.33 5.54
CA LYS A 63 -6.64 -5.09 4.53
C LYS A 63 -7.59 -5.77 3.53
N PHE A 64 -8.70 -6.31 4.02
CA PHE A 64 -9.73 -6.94 3.19
C PHE A 64 -10.44 -5.94 2.28
N ILE A 65 -10.87 -4.78 2.80
CA ILE A 65 -11.54 -3.74 2.03
C ILE A 65 -10.61 -3.19 0.95
N VAL A 66 -9.33 -2.92 1.29
CA VAL A 66 -8.33 -2.47 0.31
C VAL A 66 -8.15 -3.51 -0.79
N ARG A 67 -8.06 -4.80 -0.44
CA ARG A 67 -7.99 -5.88 -1.43
C ARG A 67 -9.22 -5.92 -2.33
N LYS A 68 -10.43 -5.85 -1.76
CA LYS A 68 -11.70 -5.79 -2.50
C LYS A 68 -11.71 -4.65 -3.51
N PHE A 69 -11.24 -3.46 -3.13
CA PHE A 69 -11.11 -2.31 -4.04
C PHE A 69 -10.08 -2.54 -5.15
N LEU A 70 -8.89 -3.08 -4.82
CA LEU A 70 -7.83 -3.34 -5.79
C LEU A 70 -8.26 -4.40 -6.82
N ASP A 71 -8.92 -5.46 -6.36
CA ASP A 71 -9.34 -6.60 -7.18
C ASP A 71 -10.62 -6.33 -7.99
N PHE A 72 -11.46 -5.39 -7.55
CA PHE A 72 -12.69 -5.03 -8.27
C PHE A 72 -12.39 -4.58 -9.70
N LYS A 73 -13.12 -5.12 -10.66
CA LYS A 73 -13.09 -4.72 -12.08
C LYS A 73 -14.49 -4.85 -12.66
N MET A 74 -14.88 -3.94 -13.55
CA MET A 74 -16.15 -4.09 -14.24
C MET A 74 -16.04 -5.15 -15.34
N VAL A 75 -17.11 -5.93 -15.50
CA VAL A 75 -17.25 -6.98 -16.50
C VAL A 75 -18.43 -6.68 -17.41
N GLY A 76 -18.29 -7.00 -18.69
CA GLY A 76 -19.32 -6.70 -19.71
C GLY A 76 -20.62 -7.49 -19.55
N SER A 77 -20.64 -8.54 -18.71
CA SER A 77 -21.83 -9.35 -18.43
C SER A 77 -22.78 -8.74 -17.39
N LYS A 78 -22.37 -7.68 -16.69
CA LYS A 78 -23.16 -6.98 -15.67
C LYS A 78 -23.53 -5.57 -16.14
N THR A 79 -24.60 -5.00 -15.59
CA THR A 79 -24.98 -3.61 -15.89
C THR A 79 -23.94 -2.64 -15.33
N VAL A 80 -23.74 -1.51 -16.00
CA VAL A 80 -22.85 -0.44 -15.50
C VAL A 80 -23.36 0.09 -14.16
N ILE A 81 -24.66 0.28 -14.02
CA ILE A 81 -25.29 0.82 -12.80
C ILE A 81 -24.99 -0.07 -11.59
N GLY A 82 -25.29 -1.38 -11.66
CA GLY A 82 -25.09 -2.28 -10.53
C GLY A 82 -23.61 -2.42 -10.12
N GLN A 83 -22.69 -2.28 -11.07
CA GLN A 83 -21.26 -2.31 -10.79
C GLN A 83 -20.75 -1.00 -10.18
N VAL A 84 -21.31 0.15 -10.57
CA VAL A 84 -21.04 1.43 -9.93
C VAL A 84 -21.53 1.43 -8.48
N GLU A 85 -22.72 0.87 -8.22
CA GLU A 85 -23.25 0.71 -6.85
C GLU A 85 -22.33 -0.18 -6.00
N GLU A 86 -21.86 -1.32 -6.54
CA GLU A 86 -20.89 -2.20 -5.86
C GLU A 86 -19.59 -1.44 -5.50
N LEU A 87 -19.05 -0.64 -6.43
CA LEU A 87 -17.87 0.17 -6.18
C LEU A 87 -18.11 1.28 -5.15
N GLN A 88 -19.27 1.92 -5.17
CA GLN A 88 -19.66 2.91 -4.17
C GLN A 88 -19.72 2.31 -2.75
N LEU A 89 -20.23 1.08 -2.61
CA LEU A 89 -20.23 0.37 -1.33
C LEU A 89 -18.80 0.13 -0.83
N ILE A 90 -17.87 -0.29 -1.70
CA ILE A 90 -16.46 -0.46 -1.35
C ILE A 90 -15.84 0.87 -0.89
N LEU A 91 -16.07 1.96 -1.64
CA LEU A 91 -15.58 3.29 -1.27
C LEU A 91 -16.16 3.78 0.06
N HIS A 92 -17.41 3.42 0.36
CA HIS A 92 -18.05 3.71 1.64
C HIS A 92 -17.41 2.94 2.80
N GLU A 93 -17.15 1.64 2.62
CA GLU A 93 -16.44 0.79 3.60
C GLU A 93 -15.05 1.38 3.92
N ILE A 94 -14.31 1.87 2.91
CA ILE A 94 -13.02 2.56 3.09
C ILE A 94 -13.16 3.78 4.01
N LEU A 95 -14.20 4.60 3.77
CA LEU A 95 -14.45 5.81 4.55
C LEU A 95 -14.85 5.49 6.00
N VAL A 96 -15.70 4.48 6.21
CA VAL A 96 -16.12 4.01 7.55
C VAL A 96 -14.92 3.57 8.38
N GLU A 97 -13.97 2.88 7.74
CA GLU A 97 -12.69 2.47 8.34
C GLU A 97 -11.67 3.60 8.53
N ARG A 98 -12.11 4.85 8.31
CA ARG A 98 -11.32 6.07 8.46
C ARG A 98 -10.10 6.11 7.54
N MET A 99 -10.14 5.37 6.44
CA MET A 99 -9.16 5.49 5.36
C MET A 99 -9.61 6.60 4.41
N VAL A 100 -8.71 7.51 4.05
CA VAL A 100 -9.04 8.69 3.25
C VAL A 100 -8.48 8.52 1.84
N LEU A 101 -9.37 8.52 0.85
CA LEU A 101 -9.02 8.62 -0.56
C LEU A 101 -9.41 10.00 -1.08
N SER A 102 -8.49 10.67 -1.78
CA SER A 102 -8.80 11.96 -2.41
C SER A 102 -9.89 11.80 -3.48
N LYS A 103 -10.68 12.85 -3.70
CA LYS A 103 -11.74 12.83 -4.72
C LYS A 103 -11.17 12.61 -6.12
N SER A 104 -10.01 13.18 -6.43
CA SER A 104 -9.32 12.96 -7.70
C SER A 104 -8.90 11.49 -7.88
N PHE A 105 -8.38 10.83 -6.84
CA PHE A 105 -8.05 9.41 -6.89
C PHE A 105 -9.28 8.55 -7.13
N GLN A 106 -10.40 8.84 -6.46
CA GLN A 106 -11.66 8.12 -6.65
C GLN A 106 -12.14 8.18 -8.10
N VAL A 107 -12.13 9.36 -8.72
CA VAL A 107 -12.56 9.55 -10.12
C VAL A 107 -11.69 8.75 -11.08
N VAL A 108 -10.36 8.85 -10.96
CA VAL A 108 -9.43 8.13 -11.85
C VAL A 108 -9.55 6.62 -11.64
N ALA A 109 -9.68 6.16 -10.38
CA ALA A 109 -9.86 4.74 -10.10
C ALA A 109 -11.13 4.19 -10.75
N ILE A 110 -12.26 4.91 -10.69
CA ILE A 110 -13.50 4.49 -11.35
C ILE A 110 -13.29 4.32 -12.86
N ILE A 111 -12.60 5.27 -13.51
CA ILE A 111 -12.29 5.19 -14.95
C ILE A 111 -11.44 3.96 -15.27
N GLU A 112 -10.40 3.69 -14.48
CA GLU A 112 -9.55 2.50 -14.61
C GLU A 112 -10.30 1.18 -14.41
N LYS A 113 -11.42 1.19 -13.67
CA LYS A 113 -12.24 -0.02 -13.48
C LYS A 113 -13.20 -0.30 -14.63
N LEU A 114 -13.43 0.64 -15.54
CA LEU A 114 -14.33 0.46 -16.68
C LEU A 114 -13.83 -0.68 -17.58
N PRO A 115 -14.72 -1.47 -18.19
CA PRO A 115 -14.30 -2.46 -19.17
C PRO A 115 -13.62 -1.74 -20.33
N LEU A 116 -12.45 -2.23 -20.78
CA LEU A 116 -11.91 -1.81 -22.07
C LEU A 116 -12.93 -2.20 -23.14
N SER A 117 -13.41 -1.20 -23.88
CA SER A 117 -14.33 -1.37 -25.01
C SER A 117 -13.73 -2.26 -26.09
#